data_AF-X6F191-F1
#
_entry.id   AF-X6F191-F1
#
_cell.length_a   1.000
_cell.length_b   1.000
_cell.length_c   1.000
_cell.angle_alpha   90.00
_cell.angle_beta   90.00
_cell.angle_gamma   90.00
#
_symmetry.space_group_name_H-M   'P 1'
#
loop_
_entity.id
_entity.type
_entity.pdbx_description
1 polymer ?
#
loop_
_entity_poly.entity_id
_entity_poly.type
_entity_poly.pdbx_seq_one_letter_code
_entity_poly.pdbx_strand_id
1 'polypeptide(L)'
;MYEITEIAPALECLFSDYVPRADMLITTTAAQQIADMHNELKFKHFFYLPKAETLLFDLIQPNLGYPTGVVEYPGHLVELYISTVATMITGGQTELPLLTFLQKYLRAGHISWMVALEQTDGSWFLVSLPAFESQDQVRIRVRIPNAE
;
A
#
# COMPACT_ATOMS: atom_id res chain seq x y z
N MET A 1 1.21 -17.28 19.67
CA MET A 1 1.12 -16.79 18.28
C MET A 1 -0.32 -16.37 18.02
N TYR A 2 -0.53 -15.11 17.68
CA TYR A 2 -1.85 -14.53 17.36
C TYR A 2 -2.10 -14.64 15.85
N GLU A 3 -3.33 -14.90 15.41
CA GLU A 3 -3.66 -15.03 13.98
C GLU A 3 -4.58 -13.88 13.53
N ILE A 4 -4.14 -13.16 12.49
CA ILE A 4 -4.90 -12.10 11.81
C ILE A 4 -5.61 -12.72 10.60
N THR A 5 -6.93 -12.62 10.61
CA THR A 5 -7.82 -13.13 9.55
C THR A 5 -8.60 -12.03 8.84
N GLU A 6 -8.43 -10.77 9.25
CA GLU A 6 -9.11 -9.59 8.70
C GLU A 6 -8.14 -8.71 7.87
N ILE A 7 -8.65 -8.07 6.81
CA ILE A 7 -7.85 -7.27 5.87
C ILE A 7 -7.24 -6.04 6.53
N ALA A 8 -8.05 -5.24 7.22
CA ALA A 8 -7.59 -3.98 7.81
C ALA A 8 -6.38 -4.15 8.76
N PRO A 9 -6.43 -5.04 9.77
CA PRO A 9 -5.28 -5.27 10.65
C PRO A 9 -4.09 -5.92 9.93
N ALA A 10 -4.31 -6.76 8.90
CA ALA A 10 -3.21 -7.32 8.12
C ALA A 10 -2.46 -6.24 7.34
N LEU A 11 -3.19 -5.32 6.68
CA LEU A 11 -2.58 -4.20 5.96
C LEU A 11 -1.90 -3.20 6.89
N GLU A 12 -2.44 -2.96 8.10
CA GLU A 12 -1.75 -2.16 9.12
C GLU A 12 -0.40 -2.74 9.47
N CYS A 13 -0.34 -4.06 9.62
CA CYS A 13 0.92 -4.75 9.84
C CYS A 13 1.85 -4.58 8.63
N LEU A 14 1.37 -4.80 7.41
CA LEU A 14 2.22 -4.70 6.21
C LEU A 14 2.75 -3.31 5.89
N PHE A 15 2.05 -2.26 6.31
CA PHE A 15 2.44 -0.87 6.09
C PHE A 15 3.17 -0.25 7.28
N SER A 16 3.23 -0.92 8.43
CA SER A 16 4.11 -0.52 9.53
C SER A 16 5.59 -0.77 9.20
N ASP A 17 6.49 -0.07 9.89
CA ASP A 17 7.93 0.13 9.62
C ASP A 17 8.82 -1.13 9.59
N TYR A 18 8.42 -2.19 8.90
CA TYR A 18 9.22 -3.41 8.69
C TYR A 18 10.29 -3.24 7.60
N VAL A 19 10.29 -2.11 6.89
CA VAL A 19 11.23 -1.81 5.80
C VAL A 19 12.11 -0.64 6.22
N PRO A 20 13.30 -0.87 6.80
CA PRO A 20 14.24 0.20 7.12
C PRO A 20 14.82 0.74 5.81
N ARG A 21 14.30 1.86 5.31
CA ARG A 21 14.79 2.55 4.11
C ARG A 21 14.66 4.06 4.27
N ALA A 22 15.40 4.79 3.42
CA ALA A 22 15.45 6.24 3.41
C ALA A 22 14.04 6.85 3.36
N ASP A 23 13.78 7.80 4.25
CA ASP A 23 12.61 8.64 4.18
C ASP A 23 12.72 9.58 2.97
N MET A 24 11.58 9.84 2.34
CA MET A 24 11.44 10.84 1.30
C MET A 24 10.71 12.05 1.87
N LEU A 25 11.19 13.23 1.51
CA LEU A 25 10.48 14.48 1.77
C LEU A 25 9.37 14.64 0.74
N ILE A 26 8.12 14.55 1.19
CA ILE A 26 6.92 14.71 0.35
C ILE A 26 6.03 15.81 0.90
N THR A 27 5.12 16.33 0.08
CA THR A 27 4.14 17.31 0.57
C THR A 27 3.19 16.67 1.59
N THR A 28 2.68 17.47 2.54
CA THR A 28 1.64 16.99 3.48
C THR A 28 0.41 16.45 2.75
N THR A 29 0.09 17.02 1.59
CA THR A 29 -1.03 16.55 0.76
C THR A 29 -0.73 15.18 0.15
N ALA A 30 0.48 14.95 -0.38
CA ALA A 30 0.88 13.64 -0.87
C ALA A 30 0.85 12.59 0.26
N ALA A 31 1.29 12.94 1.47
CA ALA A 31 1.19 12.05 2.64
C ALA A 31 -0.26 11.67 2.95
N GLN A 32 -1.19 12.63 2.88
CA GLN A 32 -2.62 12.38 3.05
C GLN A 32 -3.18 11.45 1.95
N GLN A 33 -2.78 11.64 0.69
CA GLN A 33 -3.21 10.77 -0.42
C GLN A 33 -2.76 9.32 -0.26
N ILE A 34 -1.53 9.10 0.23
CA ILE A 34 -1.03 7.75 0.54
C ILE A 34 -1.83 7.15 1.70
N ALA A 35 -2.14 7.93 2.73
CA ALA A 35 -2.99 7.49 3.83
C ALA A 35 -4.41 7.15 3.37
N ASP A 36 -4.99 7.94 2.46
CA ASP A 36 -6.30 7.70 1.87
C ASP A 36 -6.27 6.39 1.06
N MET A 37 -5.25 6.17 0.22
CA MET A 37 -5.05 4.89 -0.48
C MET A 37 -5.06 3.71 0.50
N HIS A 38 -4.34 3.81 1.63
CA HIS A 38 -4.36 2.75 2.65
C HIS A 38 -5.77 2.52 3.19
N ASN A 39 -6.51 3.57 3.52
CA ASN A 39 -7.88 3.46 4.02
C ASN A 39 -8.81 2.83 2.99
N GLU A 40 -8.71 3.20 1.72
CA GLU A 40 -9.53 2.61 0.67
C GLU A 40 -9.23 1.12 0.48
N LEU A 41 -7.96 0.72 0.51
CA LEU A 41 -7.56 -0.69 0.44
C LEU A 41 -8.04 -1.49 1.66
N LYS A 42 -7.98 -0.90 2.87
CA LYS A 42 -8.44 -1.54 4.12
C LYS A 42 -9.94 -1.77 4.17
N PHE A 43 -10.73 -0.77 3.76
CA PHE A 43 -12.17 -0.75 4.01
C PHE A 43 -13.03 -0.97 2.77
N LYS A 44 -12.54 -0.55 1.60
CA LYS A 44 -13.25 -0.70 0.31
C LYS A 44 -12.69 -1.85 -0.52
N HIS A 45 -11.44 -2.26 -0.26
CA HIS A 45 -10.71 -3.28 -1.03
C HIS A 45 -10.39 -2.88 -2.48
N PHE A 46 -10.49 -1.58 -2.78
CA PHE A 46 -10.12 -0.97 -4.05
C PHE A 46 -9.41 0.35 -3.74
N PHE A 47 -8.44 0.71 -4.57
CA PHE A 47 -7.88 2.05 -4.60
C PHE A 47 -8.44 2.82 -5.79
N TYR A 48 -8.98 4.01 -5.57
CA TYR A 48 -9.49 4.86 -6.64
C TYR A 48 -8.42 5.84 -7.10
N LEU A 49 -8.27 5.97 -8.43
CA LEU A 49 -7.34 6.92 -9.00
C LEU A 49 -7.77 8.35 -8.60
N PRO A 50 -6.91 9.14 -7.95
CA PRO A 50 -7.21 10.54 -7.67
C PRO A 50 -7.38 11.31 -8.98
N LYS A 51 -8.16 12.39 -8.94
CA LYS A 51 -8.35 13.24 -10.13
C LYS A 51 -7.00 13.81 -10.59
N ALA A 52 -6.79 13.90 -11.90
CA ALA A 52 -5.54 14.38 -12.49
C ALA A 52 -5.12 15.77 -11.99
N GLU A 53 -6.09 16.66 -11.76
CA GLU A 53 -5.85 17.98 -11.16
C GLU A 53 -5.24 17.85 -9.75
N THR A 54 -5.78 16.97 -8.92
CA THR A 54 -5.26 16.66 -7.58
C THR A 54 -3.83 16.11 -7.65
N LEU A 55 -3.56 15.17 -8.55
CA LEU A 55 -2.22 14.61 -8.73
C LEU A 55 -1.18 15.67 -9.17
N LEU A 56 -1.57 16.59 -10.05
CA LEU A 56 -0.69 17.66 -10.54
C LEU A 56 -0.40 18.72 -9.45
N PHE A 57 -1.40 19.11 -8.67
CA PHE A 57 -1.22 20.07 -7.58
C PHE A 57 -0.45 19.49 -6.39
N ASP A 58 -0.56 18.19 -6.14
CA ASP A 58 0.00 17.56 -4.94
C ASP A 58 1.45 17.08 -5.13
N LEU A 59 1.85 16.74 -6.36
CA LEU A 59 3.22 16.32 -6.71
C LEU A 59 4.12 17.49 -7.15
N ILE A 60 3.55 18.57 -7.70
CA ILE A 60 4.30 19.76 -8.11
C ILE A 60 3.96 20.88 -7.13
N GLN A 61 4.86 21.17 -6.19
CA GLN A 61 4.67 22.24 -5.22
C GLN A 61 4.48 23.58 -5.95
N PRO A 62 3.31 24.27 -5.89
CA PRO A 62 3.27 25.67 -6.24
C PRO A 62 4.02 26.38 -5.11
N ASN A 63 5.17 26.94 -5.45
CA ASN A 63 6.06 27.65 -4.54
C ASN A 63 5.35 28.92 -4.02
N LEU A 64 4.46 28.75 -3.05
CA LEU A 64 3.62 29.80 -2.46
C LEU A 64 4.01 30.00 -0.99
N GLY A 65 5.27 30.32 -0.74
CA GLY A 65 5.70 31.13 0.42
C GLY A 65 5.40 30.65 1.85
N TYR A 66 4.90 29.42 2.09
CA TYR A 66 4.69 28.89 3.44
C TYR A 66 5.82 27.94 3.86
N PRO A 67 6.39 28.09 5.07
CA PRO A 67 7.49 27.25 5.58
C PRO A 67 7.03 25.88 6.10
N THR A 68 5.75 25.53 5.96
CA THR A 68 5.13 24.32 6.52
C THR A 68 4.30 23.61 5.45
N GLY A 69 4.81 22.50 4.91
CA GLY A 69 4.08 21.74 3.90
C GLY A 69 4.79 20.50 3.38
N VAL A 70 5.89 20.08 4.01
CA VAL A 70 6.68 18.90 3.64
C VAL A 70 6.89 18.06 4.89
N VAL A 71 6.79 16.74 4.76
CA VAL A 71 6.97 15.75 5.81
C VAL A 71 7.90 14.64 5.34
N GLU A 72 8.63 14.03 6.27
CA GLU A 72 9.32 12.77 6.03
C GLU A 72 8.29 11.64 5.99
N TYR A 73 8.42 10.77 4.99
CA TYR A 73 7.52 9.63 4.79
C TYR A 73 8.33 8.42 4.30
N PRO A 74 7.96 7.18 4.67
CA PRO A 74 8.69 6.00 4.22
C PRO A 74 8.77 5.92 2.69
N GLY A 75 9.99 6.03 2.15
CA GLY A 75 10.20 6.20 0.70
C GLY A 75 9.61 5.06 -0.15
N HIS A 76 9.63 3.82 0.35
CA HIS A 76 9.06 2.68 -0.34
C HIS A 76 7.53 2.78 -0.54
N LEU A 77 6.80 3.40 0.40
CA LEU A 77 5.36 3.62 0.27
C LEU A 77 5.08 4.74 -0.74
N VAL A 78 5.94 5.76 -0.78
CA VAL A 78 5.90 6.83 -1.80
C VAL A 78 6.12 6.23 -3.20
N GLU A 79 7.17 5.43 -3.37
CA GLU A 79 7.48 4.74 -4.63
C GLU A 79 6.34 3.82 -5.07
N LEU A 80 5.78 3.04 -4.15
CA LEU A 80 4.64 2.17 -4.42
C LEU A 80 3.42 2.96 -4.88
N TYR A 81 3.10 4.06 -4.19
CA TYR A 81 1.98 4.94 -4.55
C TYR A 81 2.17 5.52 -5.95
N ILE A 82 3.34 6.13 -6.23
CA ILE A 82 3.64 6.72 -7.54
C ILE A 82 3.56 5.67 -8.66
N SER A 83 4.17 4.50 -8.45
CA SER A 83 4.16 3.40 -9.42
C SER A 83 2.74 2.88 -9.68
N THR A 84 1.93 2.80 -8.63
CA THR A 84 0.52 2.36 -8.69
C THR A 84 -0.30 3.35 -9.51
N VAL A 85 -0.25 4.64 -9.16
CA VAL A 85 -0.94 5.72 -9.87
C VAL A 85 -0.51 5.79 -11.34
N ALA A 86 0.80 5.75 -11.62
CA ALA A 86 1.33 5.78 -12.98
C ALA A 86 0.84 4.59 -13.83
N THR A 87 0.78 3.40 -13.24
CA THR A 87 0.22 2.22 -13.92
C THR A 87 -1.25 2.43 -14.25
N MET A 88 -2.05 2.90 -13.28
CA MET A 88 -3.48 3.10 -13.48
C MET A 88 -3.76 4.13 -14.58
N ILE A 89 -3.03 5.26 -14.58
CA ILE A 89 -3.13 6.27 -15.64
C ILE A 89 -2.78 5.67 -17.01
N THR A 90 -1.64 4.98 -17.11
CA THR A 90 -1.17 4.38 -18.37
C THR A 90 -2.12 3.30 -18.88
N GLY A 91 -2.73 2.54 -17.98
CA GLY A 91 -3.70 1.50 -18.30
C GLY A 91 -5.13 2.00 -18.50
N GLY A 92 -5.40 3.30 -18.34
CA GLY A 92 -6.77 3.85 -18.39
C GLY A 92 -7.68 3.33 -17.27
N GLN A 93 -7.13 2.93 -16.14
CA GLN A 93 -7.85 2.38 -15.00
C GLN A 93 -8.26 3.49 -14.03
N THR A 94 -9.51 3.47 -13.59
CA THR A 94 -10.03 4.38 -12.56
C THR A 94 -9.99 3.80 -11.16
N GLU A 95 -9.88 2.48 -11.05
CA GLU A 95 -9.81 1.74 -9.79
C GLU A 95 -8.84 0.57 -9.89
N LEU A 96 -8.23 0.20 -8.77
CA LEU A 96 -7.30 -0.91 -8.66
C LEU A 96 -7.75 -1.85 -7.53
N PRO A 97 -8.09 -3.11 -7.85
CA PRO A 97 -8.44 -4.11 -6.83
C PRO A 97 -7.28 -4.41 -5.87
N LEU A 98 -7.61 -4.72 -4.61
CA LEU A 98 -6.64 -5.04 -3.56
C LEU A 98 -5.69 -6.17 -3.96
N LEU A 99 -6.17 -7.22 -4.64
CA LEU A 99 -5.30 -8.30 -5.12
C LEU A 99 -4.19 -7.76 -6.03
N THR A 100 -4.57 -6.96 -7.02
CA THR A 100 -3.64 -6.38 -8.00
C THR A 100 -2.65 -5.43 -7.31
N PHE A 101 -3.12 -4.66 -6.32
CA PHE A 101 -2.26 -3.83 -5.48
C PHE A 101 -1.23 -4.68 -4.71
N LEU A 102 -1.67 -5.72 -4.01
CA LEU A 102 -0.78 -6.60 -3.23
C LEU A 102 0.23 -7.33 -4.13
N GLN A 103 -0.18 -7.77 -5.32
CA GLN A 103 0.74 -8.35 -6.30
C GLN A 103 1.83 -7.35 -6.72
N LYS A 104 1.47 -6.08 -6.94
CA LYS A 104 2.46 -5.01 -7.22
C LYS A 104 3.38 -4.79 -6.03
N TYR A 105 2.82 -4.71 -4.82
CA TYR A 105 3.59 -4.47 -3.61
C TYR A 105 4.62 -5.58 -3.34
N LEU A 106 4.23 -6.84 -3.54
CA LEU A 106 5.14 -7.98 -3.42
C LEU A 106 6.21 -8.01 -4.51
N ARG A 107 5.86 -7.63 -5.75
CA ARG A 107 6.84 -7.55 -6.85
C ARG A 107 7.87 -6.43 -6.66
N ALA A 108 7.50 -5.36 -5.96
CA ALA A 108 8.45 -4.32 -5.56
C ALA A 108 9.50 -4.84 -4.54
N GLY A 109 9.28 -6.02 -3.96
CA GLY A 109 10.27 -6.75 -3.19
C GLY A 109 10.48 -6.24 -1.76
N HIS A 110 9.71 -5.25 -1.31
CA HIS A 110 9.88 -4.65 0.01
C HIS A 110 9.55 -5.62 1.16
N ILE A 111 8.50 -6.42 0.99
CA ILE A 111 7.98 -7.35 2.02
C ILE A 111 7.81 -8.79 1.50
N SER A 112 8.35 -9.11 0.32
CA SER A 112 8.19 -10.44 -0.31
C SER A 112 8.86 -11.58 0.45
N TRP A 113 9.73 -11.25 1.41
CA TRP A 113 10.36 -12.19 2.34
C TRP A 113 9.53 -12.40 3.63
N MET A 114 8.50 -11.57 3.85
CA MET A 114 7.62 -11.62 5.03
C MET A 114 6.27 -12.24 4.74
N VAL A 115 5.68 -11.95 3.58
CA VAL A 115 4.34 -12.43 3.22
C VAL A 115 4.27 -12.88 1.76
N ALA A 116 3.27 -13.66 1.44
CA ALA A 116 3.00 -14.18 0.10
C ALA A 116 1.51 -14.13 -0.23
N LEU A 117 1.21 -14.31 -1.51
CA LEU A 117 -0.15 -14.55 -1.99
C LEU A 117 -0.29 -16.01 -2.37
N GLU A 118 -1.25 -16.70 -1.78
CA GLU A 118 -1.56 -18.10 -2.06
C GLU A 118 -2.96 -18.21 -2.67
N GLN A 119 -3.11 -19.10 -3.65
CA GLN A 119 -4.42 -19.47 -4.16
C GLN A 119 -4.81 -20.84 -3.57
N THR A 120 -5.96 -20.90 -2.91
CA THR A 120 -6.51 -22.13 -2.31
C THR A 120 -7.98 -22.23 -2.69
N ASP A 121 -8.39 -23.34 -3.29
CA ASP A 121 -9.79 -23.61 -3.68
C ASP A 121 -10.44 -22.45 -4.47
N GLY A 122 -9.67 -21.86 -5.40
CA GLY A 122 -10.11 -20.73 -6.23
C GLY A 122 -10.11 -19.37 -5.55
N SER A 123 -9.83 -19.28 -4.24
CA SER A 123 -9.73 -18.01 -3.51
C SER A 123 -8.28 -17.60 -3.28
N TRP A 124 -8.02 -16.28 -3.34
CA TRP A 124 -6.72 -15.72 -2.98
C TRP A 124 -6.62 -15.39 -1.49
N PHE A 125 -5.45 -15.67 -0.92
CA PHE A 125 -5.11 -15.39 0.47
C PHE A 125 -3.81 -14.61 0.55
N LEU A 126 -3.77 -13.60 1.43
CA LEU A 126 -2.54 -13.01 1.93
C LEU A 126 -2.08 -13.84 3.14
N VAL A 127 -0.86 -14.36 3.08
CA VAL A 127 -0.30 -15.22 4.13
C VAL A 127 1.05 -14.74 4.62
N SER A 128 1.32 -14.85 5.91
CA SER A 128 2.67 -14.65 6.46
C SER A 128 3.59 -15.83 6.15
N LEU A 129 4.87 -15.54 5.99
CA LEU A 129 5.94 -16.53 5.87
C LEU A 129 6.54 -16.81 7.26
N PRO A 130 7.18 -17.98 7.47
CA PRO A 130 7.70 -18.37 8.78
C PRO A 130 8.67 -17.36 9.42
N ALA A 131 9.43 -16.62 8.60
CA ALA A 131 10.33 -15.58 9.07
C ALA A 131 9.58 -14.44 9.80
N PHE A 132 8.47 -13.99 9.21
CA PHE A 132 7.58 -13.00 9.80
C PHE A 132 6.93 -13.53 11.07
N GLU A 133 6.36 -14.73 11.01
CA GLU A 133 5.68 -15.36 12.16
C GLU A 133 6.61 -15.51 13.37
N SER A 134 7.88 -15.84 13.12
CA SER A 134 8.89 -16.00 14.16
C SER A 134 9.29 -14.67 14.79
N GLN A 135 9.45 -13.63 13.97
CA GLN A 135 9.87 -12.30 14.40
C GLN A 135 8.79 -11.62 15.24
N ASP A 136 7.55 -11.61 14.75
CA ASP A 136 6.48 -10.79 15.32
C ASP A 136 5.47 -11.59 16.15
N GLN A 137 5.60 -12.93 16.20
CA GLN A 137 4.66 -13.83 16.89
C GLN A 137 3.21 -13.69 16.39
N VAL A 138 3.06 -13.23 15.15
CA VAL A 138 1.79 -13.01 14.44
C VAL A 138 1.77 -13.85 13.16
N ARG A 139 0.66 -14.56 12.96
CA ARG A 139 0.33 -15.24 11.71
C ARG A 139 -0.71 -14.44 10.95
N ILE A 140 -0.48 -14.18 9.67
CA ILE A 140 -1.46 -13.58 8.77
C ILE A 140 -2.01 -14.69 7.88
N ARG A 141 -3.33 -14.84 7.84
CA ARG A 141 -4.03 -15.66 6.84
C ARG A 141 -5.37 -15.04 6.53
N VAL A 142 -5.37 -14.15 5.54
CA VAL A 142 -6.54 -13.33 5.21
C VAL A 142 -7.01 -13.65 3.80
N ARG A 143 -8.29 -13.97 3.65
CA ARG A 143 -8.91 -14.11 2.31
C ARG A 143 -9.05 -12.74 1.68
N ILE A 144 -8.58 -12.58 0.45
CA ILE A 144 -8.75 -11.35 -0.31
C ILE A 144 -10.17 -11.32 -0.89
N PRO A 145 -10.99 -10.31 -0.55
CA PRO A 145 -12.35 -10.19 -1.07
C PRO A 145 -12.35 -9.83 -2.55
N ASN A 146 -13.41 -10.23 -3.27
CA ASN A 146 -13.63 -9.93 -4.69
C ASN A 146 -12.47 -10.38 -5.62
N ALA A 147 -11.77 -11.44 -5.22
CA ALA A 147 -10.62 -12.01 -5.92
C ALA A 147 -10.91 -13.45 -6.39
N GLU A 148 -11.97 -13.61 -7.19
CA GLU A 148 -12.34 -14.87 -7.87
C GLU A 148 -11.72 -14.97 -9.27
#